data_AF-A0A6N9C4A6-F1
#
_entry.id   AF-A0A6N9C4A6-F1
#
_cell.length_a   1.000
_cell.length_b   1.000
_cell.length_c   1.000
_cell.angle_alpha   90.00
_cell.angle_beta   90.00
_cell.angle_gamma   90.00
#
_symmetry.space_group_name_H-M   'P 1'
#
loop_
_entity.id
_entity.type
_entity.pdbx_description
1 polymer ?
#
loop_
_entity_poly.entity_id
_entity_poly.type
_entity_poly.pdbx_seq_one_letter_code
_entity_poly.pdbx_strand_id
1 'polypeptide(L)'
;PDGYLYIPAGDRAMDSDTNLTGLPGSYDRDPKGQDLSNLPATIMRIDVDRPEAGRPYSIPSDNPFVHLEGARPEIWVYGIRNPWRITFDRETGHLWAGNVGQDRWEMIHLVRRGDNYGWSLYEGSHPFFLNRKQGPTPIVKPTVEHPHSEARSITGGVVYYGSKFPELRGTYIYGDYATGKMWALRHDGEKIIWHREIGDTTLQIVSFGIDHNDELLIVDLARGIYQLERKPESTEKFPTRLSETGMFTSVKNHQTDPGLIPYSVNAPLWTDGAHIERFIALPGDTQIEMSAADGVGWTFPDGTVLIQTFALDLEAGNPTSRHRIETRLLTRQQGEWAGYSYIWNDEQTDATLVDAAGRDRSFTIQDSSLPKDNREQSWHYPSREECMDCHSRAANYVLGLTTLQMNKVHNYGAVSDNQLRTLNHIGVFKKPLSKPLEEYPKLVDPYNPKEPLEARARSYLHAACANCHVHTGGGNARIVLDFTTELNNTYSVDFRPQHDTYGIPDAMLIAPGDPERSILYQRVARRGKGQMPPLATSQQDLQAAQLLYDWISQMKPSSENQGR
;
A
#
# COMPACT_ATOMS: atom_id res chain seq x y z
N PRO A 1 -21.97 21.83 -21.29
CA PRO A 1 -23.36 22.32 -21.02
C PRO A 1 -23.49 23.83 -21.25
N ASP A 2 -22.44 24.59 -20.92
CA ASP A 2 -22.37 26.05 -21.00
C ASP A 2 -21.70 26.59 -22.29
N GLY A 3 -21.28 25.71 -23.20
CA GLY A 3 -20.69 26.08 -24.50
C GLY A 3 -19.19 26.37 -24.48
N TYR A 4 -18.51 26.17 -23.35
CA TYR A 4 -17.07 26.41 -23.22
C TYR A 4 -16.26 25.11 -23.24
N LEU A 5 -14.98 25.22 -23.60
CA LEU A 5 -14.03 24.10 -23.56
C LEU A 5 -13.37 24.03 -22.19
N TYR A 6 -13.48 22.86 -21.55
CA TYR A 6 -12.80 22.53 -20.31
C TYR A 6 -11.60 21.62 -20.57
N ILE A 7 -10.45 21.97 -19.99
CA ILE A 7 -9.18 21.30 -20.29
C ILE A 7 -8.49 20.91 -18.97
N PRO A 8 -8.43 19.60 -18.63
CA PRO A 8 -7.68 19.14 -17.48
C PRO A 8 -6.18 19.14 -17.78
N ALA A 9 -5.37 19.65 -16.85
CA ALA A 9 -3.92 19.65 -16.94
C ALA A 9 -3.30 19.14 -15.64
N GLY A 10 -2.53 18.04 -15.75
CA GLY A 10 -1.76 17.52 -14.62
C GLY A 10 -0.61 18.44 -14.19
N ASP A 11 0.01 18.12 -13.06
CA ASP A 11 1.09 18.88 -12.44
C ASP A 11 2.47 18.74 -13.14
N ARG A 12 2.52 17.96 -14.23
CA ARG A 12 3.70 17.68 -15.06
C ARG A 12 4.83 16.96 -14.31
N ALA A 13 4.57 16.42 -13.13
CA ALA A 13 5.56 15.71 -12.35
C ALA A 13 5.41 14.19 -12.54
N MET A 14 6.54 13.48 -12.67
CA MET A 14 6.54 12.04 -12.42
C MET A 14 6.37 11.76 -10.93
N ASP A 15 6.93 12.64 -10.10
CA ASP A 15 6.94 12.60 -8.65
C ASP A 15 7.21 14.03 -8.12
N SER A 16 6.50 14.45 -7.08
CA SER A 16 6.67 15.73 -6.40
C SER A 16 7.90 15.78 -5.48
N ASP A 17 8.59 14.65 -5.29
CA ASP A 17 9.75 14.47 -4.41
C ASP A 17 11.10 14.77 -5.07
N THR A 18 11.15 14.88 -6.40
CA THR A 18 12.42 14.91 -7.15
C THR A 18 13.35 16.09 -6.82
N ASN A 19 12.92 17.05 -5.99
CA ASN A 19 13.65 18.28 -5.68
C ASN A 19 13.90 18.56 -4.18
N LEU A 20 13.56 17.65 -3.27
CA LEU A 20 13.89 17.86 -1.84
C LEU A 20 15.35 17.51 -1.49
N THR A 21 16.16 17.00 -2.43
CA THR A 21 17.51 16.46 -2.17
C THR A 21 18.67 17.29 -2.73
N GLY A 22 18.45 18.52 -3.19
CA GLY A 22 19.56 19.42 -3.57
C GLY A 22 20.46 18.95 -4.74
N LEU A 23 20.01 17.98 -5.55
CA LEU A 23 20.80 17.49 -6.67
C LEU A 23 20.93 18.58 -7.76
N PRO A 24 22.15 18.83 -8.30
CA PRO A 24 22.34 19.81 -9.36
C PRO A 24 21.53 19.42 -10.61
N GLY A 25 20.67 20.33 -11.09
CA GLY A 25 19.84 20.14 -12.29
C GLY A 25 18.36 19.83 -12.05
N SER A 26 17.94 19.72 -10.78
CA SER A 26 16.56 19.46 -10.41
C SER A 26 15.82 20.79 -10.13
N TYR A 27 15.09 21.28 -11.14
CA TYR A 27 14.20 22.45 -11.03
C TYR A 27 12.85 21.96 -10.51
N ASP A 28 12.54 22.12 -9.22
CA ASP A 28 11.20 22.53 -8.78
C ASP A 28 11.15 22.86 -7.28
N ARG A 29 11.18 24.16 -6.98
CA ARG A 29 10.74 24.71 -5.67
C ARG A 29 9.31 25.28 -5.77
N ASP A 30 8.59 25.01 -6.86
CA ASP A 30 7.28 25.60 -7.12
C ASP A 30 6.19 24.84 -6.36
N PRO A 31 5.28 25.50 -5.63
CA PRO A 31 4.06 24.87 -5.14
C PRO A 31 3.16 24.48 -6.34
N LYS A 32 3.49 23.36 -6.99
CA LYS A 32 2.96 22.91 -8.30
C LYS A 32 1.44 22.95 -8.47
N GLY A 33 0.66 22.82 -7.41
CA GLY A 33 -0.80 22.92 -7.49
C GLY A 33 -1.39 24.11 -6.73
N GLN A 34 -0.58 25.01 -6.19
CA GLN A 34 -1.07 26.21 -5.50
C GLN A 34 -0.61 27.52 -6.14
N ASP A 35 0.28 27.47 -7.12
CA ASP A 35 0.64 28.63 -7.92
C ASP A 35 -0.37 28.86 -9.06
N LEU A 36 -1.09 29.98 -8.99
CA LEU A 36 -2.04 30.40 -10.02
C LEU A 36 -1.36 31.16 -11.18
N SER A 37 -0.06 31.43 -11.12
CA SER A 37 0.66 32.12 -12.19
C SER A 37 0.92 31.26 -13.43
N ASN A 38 0.67 29.95 -13.31
CA ASN A 38 0.83 28.95 -14.35
C ASN A 38 -0.41 28.06 -14.51
N LEU A 39 -0.41 27.15 -15.49
CA LEU A 39 -1.56 26.31 -15.87
C LEU A 39 -1.48 24.82 -15.46
N PRO A 40 -0.33 24.21 -15.15
CA PRO A 40 -0.28 22.88 -14.55
C PRO A 40 -1.13 22.73 -13.29
N ALA A 41 -1.58 21.51 -13.01
CA ALA A 41 -2.40 21.19 -11.84
C ALA A 41 -3.72 21.99 -11.76
N THR A 42 -4.34 22.23 -12.92
CA THR A 42 -5.60 22.97 -13.06
C THR A 42 -6.60 22.25 -13.96
N ILE A 43 -7.86 22.66 -13.88
CA ILE A 43 -8.78 22.54 -15.01
C ILE A 43 -9.01 23.96 -15.52
N MET A 44 -8.82 24.16 -16.82
CA MET A 44 -9.03 25.43 -17.49
C MET A 44 -10.42 25.49 -18.12
N ARG A 45 -10.94 26.71 -18.34
CA ARG A 45 -12.17 26.98 -19.09
C ARG A 45 -11.95 28.14 -20.06
N ILE A 46 -12.12 27.89 -21.36
CA ILE A 46 -11.89 28.87 -22.43
C ILE A 46 -13.03 28.90 -23.45
N ASP A 47 -13.17 30.03 -24.14
CA ASP A 47 -14.11 30.22 -25.26
C ASP A 47 -13.38 30.04 -26.60
N VAL A 48 -13.67 28.92 -27.27
CA VAL A 48 -13.10 28.60 -28.58
C VAL A 48 -13.94 29.12 -29.75
N ASP A 49 -15.18 29.54 -29.49
CA ASP A 49 -16.11 30.04 -30.51
C ASP A 49 -15.92 31.54 -30.75
N ARG A 50 -15.35 32.26 -29.77
CA ARG A 50 -15.14 33.72 -29.82
C ARG A 50 -13.68 34.08 -29.52
N PRO A 51 -12.73 33.77 -30.42
CA PRO A 51 -11.32 34.10 -30.20
C PRO A 51 -11.07 35.62 -30.12
N GLU A 52 -10.12 36.03 -29.28
CA GLU A 52 -9.65 37.42 -29.20
C GLU A 52 -8.41 37.67 -30.07
N ALA A 53 -8.12 38.92 -30.41
CA ALA A 53 -7.01 39.26 -31.29
C ALA A 53 -5.67 38.71 -30.75
N GLY A 54 -5.01 37.86 -31.53
CA GLY A 54 -3.73 37.25 -31.17
C GLY A 54 -3.82 35.95 -30.38
N ARG A 55 -5.01 35.40 -30.11
CA ARG A 55 -5.21 34.09 -29.46
C ARG A 55 -6.27 33.26 -30.18
N PRO A 56 -6.15 31.92 -30.22
CA PRO A 56 -7.15 31.05 -30.83
C PRO A 56 -8.39 30.82 -29.93
N TYR A 57 -8.51 31.53 -28.81
CA TYR A 57 -9.61 31.47 -27.86
C TYR A 57 -9.75 32.84 -27.15
N SER A 58 -10.83 33.04 -26.40
CA SER A 58 -10.94 34.12 -25.42
C SER A 58 -11.24 33.59 -24.02
N ILE A 59 -11.16 34.49 -23.03
CA ILE A 59 -11.42 34.17 -21.63
C ILE A 59 -12.88 34.49 -21.30
N PRO A 60 -13.68 33.53 -20.81
CA PRO A 60 -14.99 33.82 -20.27
C PRO A 60 -14.91 34.81 -19.10
N SER A 61 -15.67 35.89 -19.16
CA SER A 61 -15.63 36.97 -18.15
C SER A 61 -16.06 36.51 -16.75
N ASP A 62 -16.77 35.38 -16.66
CA ASP A 62 -17.22 34.76 -15.43
C ASP A 62 -16.24 33.69 -14.90
N ASN A 63 -15.04 33.55 -15.45
CA ASN A 63 -14.00 32.70 -14.84
C ASN A 63 -13.60 33.23 -13.44
N PRO A 64 -13.22 32.34 -12.49
CA PRO A 64 -13.03 32.69 -11.09
C PRO A 64 -11.87 33.63 -10.78
N PHE A 65 -10.82 33.63 -11.61
CA PHE A 65 -9.57 34.31 -11.30
C PHE A 65 -9.24 35.49 -12.24
N VAL A 66 -10.20 35.94 -13.06
CA VAL A 66 -9.99 37.01 -14.07
C VAL A 66 -9.60 38.36 -13.49
N HIS A 67 -9.91 38.61 -12.21
CA HIS A 67 -9.59 39.84 -11.49
C HIS A 67 -8.51 39.65 -10.43
N LEU A 68 -7.92 38.46 -10.33
CA LEU A 68 -6.84 38.18 -9.39
C LEU A 68 -5.50 38.49 -10.05
N GLU A 69 -4.81 39.50 -9.53
CA GLU A 69 -3.50 39.91 -10.03
C GLU A 69 -2.50 38.74 -9.98
N GLY A 70 -1.80 38.52 -11.10
CA GLY A 70 -0.81 37.45 -11.24
C GLY A 70 -1.39 36.05 -11.49
N ALA A 71 -2.71 35.87 -11.41
CA ALA A 71 -3.35 34.61 -11.75
C ALA A 71 -3.60 34.47 -13.26
N ARG A 72 -3.54 33.23 -13.76
CA ARG A 72 -3.92 32.91 -15.13
C ARG A 72 -5.44 32.91 -15.27
N PRO A 73 -6.01 33.78 -16.14
CA PRO A 73 -7.46 33.94 -16.23
C PRO A 73 -8.17 32.72 -16.84
N GLU A 74 -7.44 31.80 -17.46
CA GLU A 74 -7.96 30.53 -17.98
C GLU A 74 -8.40 29.56 -16.88
N ILE A 75 -7.89 29.72 -15.65
CA ILE A 75 -8.08 28.74 -14.57
C ILE A 75 -9.54 28.73 -14.11
N TRP A 76 -10.13 27.53 -14.11
CA TRP A 76 -11.45 27.27 -13.53
C TRP A 76 -11.35 26.71 -12.11
N VAL A 77 -10.43 25.77 -11.88
CA VAL A 77 -10.05 25.23 -10.57
C VAL A 77 -8.56 24.90 -10.55
N TYR A 78 -7.99 24.79 -9.36
CA TYR A 78 -6.57 24.47 -9.17
C TYR A 78 -6.36 23.53 -7.99
N GLY A 79 -5.11 23.11 -7.76
CA GLY A 79 -4.80 22.16 -6.68
C GLY A 79 -5.18 20.73 -7.00
N ILE A 80 -5.30 20.38 -8.29
CA ILE A 80 -5.56 19.01 -8.76
C ILE A 80 -4.26 18.39 -9.30
N ARG A 81 -3.94 17.15 -8.95
CA ARG A 81 -2.64 16.57 -9.31
C ARG A 81 -2.61 16.07 -10.75
N ASN A 82 -3.45 15.08 -11.05
CA ASN A 82 -3.50 14.41 -12.33
C ASN A 82 -4.96 14.07 -12.67
N PRO A 83 -5.75 15.06 -13.14
CA PRO A 83 -7.13 14.86 -13.55
C PRO A 83 -7.21 14.05 -14.86
N TRP A 84 -7.03 12.73 -14.77
CA TRP A 84 -6.95 11.83 -15.93
C TRP A 84 -8.18 11.93 -16.84
N ARG A 85 -9.36 12.07 -16.23
CA ARG A 85 -10.63 12.16 -16.95
C ARG A 85 -11.58 13.11 -16.25
N ILE A 86 -12.25 13.93 -17.06
CA ILE A 86 -13.37 14.75 -16.64
C ILE A 86 -14.62 14.38 -17.44
N THR A 87 -15.81 14.54 -16.84
CA THR A 87 -17.08 14.27 -17.52
C THR A 87 -18.17 15.18 -17.00
N PHE A 88 -18.93 15.76 -17.92
CA PHE A 88 -20.17 16.43 -17.59
C PHE A 88 -21.32 15.42 -17.53
N ASP A 89 -22.13 15.53 -16.49
CA ASP A 89 -23.48 15.00 -16.49
C ASP A 89 -24.34 15.81 -17.47
N ARG A 90 -24.92 15.14 -18.48
CA ARG A 90 -25.76 15.79 -19.49
C ARG A 90 -27.11 16.28 -18.96
N GLU A 91 -27.62 15.69 -17.87
CA GLU A 91 -28.91 16.05 -17.29
C GLU A 91 -28.76 17.16 -16.24
N THR A 92 -27.74 17.06 -15.38
CA THR A 92 -27.55 18.02 -14.27
C THR A 92 -26.56 19.14 -14.56
N GLY A 93 -25.68 18.97 -15.56
CA GLY A 93 -24.60 19.90 -15.86
C GLY A 93 -23.41 19.84 -14.90
N HIS A 94 -23.43 18.95 -13.92
CA HIS A 94 -22.32 18.73 -13.00
C HIS A 94 -21.06 18.23 -13.71
N LEU A 95 -19.90 18.80 -13.36
CA LEU A 95 -18.59 18.36 -13.84
C LEU A 95 -17.95 17.42 -12.82
N TRP A 96 -17.66 16.19 -13.23
CA TRP A 96 -16.90 15.23 -12.42
C TRP A 96 -15.47 15.11 -12.92
N ALA A 97 -14.52 14.90 -12.00
CA ALA A 97 -13.12 14.65 -12.32
C ALA A 97 -12.58 13.46 -11.51
N GLY A 98 -11.96 12.50 -12.19
CA GLY A 98 -11.07 11.52 -11.56
C GLY A 98 -9.66 12.09 -11.48
N ASN A 99 -9.09 12.15 -10.29
CA ASN A 99 -7.79 12.73 -10.00
C ASN A 99 -6.88 11.64 -9.39
N VAL A 100 -5.73 11.41 -10.02
CA VAL A 100 -4.78 10.38 -9.59
C VAL A 100 -3.82 10.94 -8.55
N GLY A 101 -3.72 10.25 -7.42
CA GLY A 101 -2.80 10.53 -6.33
C GLY A 101 -1.36 10.26 -6.68
N GLN A 102 -0.44 10.66 -5.81
CA GLN A 102 0.96 10.28 -5.90
C GLN A 102 1.27 9.02 -5.10
N ASP A 103 1.02 9.05 -3.80
CA ASP A 103 1.58 8.08 -2.85
C ASP A 103 0.51 7.32 -2.09
N ARG A 104 -0.62 7.96 -1.74
CA ARG A 104 -1.54 7.39 -0.74
C ARG A 104 -3.02 7.41 -1.09
N TRP A 105 -3.50 8.37 -1.89
CA TRP A 105 -4.94 8.55 -2.08
C TRP A 105 -5.33 8.87 -3.52
N GLU A 106 -6.33 8.14 -4.02
CA GLU A 106 -7.02 8.40 -5.27
C GLU A 106 -8.31 9.19 -5.02
N MET A 107 -8.71 10.10 -5.91
CA MET A 107 -9.80 11.05 -5.61
C MET A 107 -10.80 11.22 -6.76
N ILE A 108 -12.06 11.40 -6.40
CA ILE A 108 -13.13 11.90 -7.27
C ILE A 108 -13.60 13.26 -6.77
N HIS A 109 -13.69 14.23 -7.68
CA HIS A 109 -14.19 15.58 -7.39
C HIS A 109 -15.45 15.89 -8.20
N LEU A 110 -16.50 16.34 -7.52
CA LEU A 110 -17.54 17.17 -8.12
C LEU A 110 -17.00 18.60 -8.25
N VAL A 111 -16.60 18.97 -9.46
CA VAL A 111 -15.85 20.20 -9.73
C VAL A 111 -16.75 21.43 -9.64
N ARG A 112 -16.42 22.36 -8.73
CA ARG A 112 -17.12 23.65 -8.62
C ARG A 112 -16.17 24.81 -8.92
N ARG A 113 -16.76 25.93 -9.36
CA ARG A 113 -16.06 27.14 -9.80
C ARG A 113 -15.13 27.67 -8.71
N GLY A 114 -13.82 27.75 -9.01
CA GLY A 114 -12.81 28.39 -8.15
C GLY A 114 -12.29 27.53 -7.00
N ASP A 115 -12.70 26.27 -6.91
CA ASP A 115 -12.23 25.34 -5.89
C ASP A 115 -10.71 25.13 -5.97
N ASN A 116 -10.11 24.98 -4.77
CA ASN A 116 -8.74 24.58 -4.56
C ASN A 116 -8.71 23.18 -3.94
N TYR A 117 -8.23 22.18 -4.66
CA TYR A 117 -8.18 20.80 -4.14
C TYR A 117 -6.92 20.47 -3.33
N GLY A 118 -6.10 21.48 -3.02
CA GLY A 118 -5.04 21.38 -2.02
C GLY A 118 -3.76 20.72 -2.47
N TRP A 119 -3.70 20.11 -3.67
CA TRP A 119 -2.43 19.62 -4.20
C TRP A 119 -1.44 20.79 -4.28
N SER A 120 -0.23 20.70 -3.73
CA SER A 120 0.42 19.52 -3.17
C SER A 120 0.73 19.66 -1.67
N LEU A 121 -0.06 20.48 -0.95
CA LEU A 121 -0.08 20.49 0.52
C LEU A 121 -0.87 19.31 1.06
N TYR A 122 -1.91 18.90 0.33
CA TYR A 122 -2.79 17.78 0.65
C TYR A 122 -2.85 16.80 -0.51
N GLU A 123 -3.02 15.54 -0.16
CA GLU A 123 -3.36 14.45 -1.06
C GLU A 123 -4.66 13.84 -0.51
N GLY A 124 -5.75 14.01 -1.27
CA GLY A 124 -7.10 13.85 -0.74
C GLY A 124 -7.36 14.82 0.42
N SER A 125 -7.91 14.32 1.52
CA SER A 125 -8.15 15.07 2.75
C SER A 125 -6.97 15.03 3.72
N HIS A 126 -5.83 14.45 3.31
CA HIS A 126 -4.70 14.15 4.19
C HIS A 126 -3.49 15.06 3.95
N PRO A 127 -2.79 15.50 5.00
CA PRO A 127 -1.55 16.26 4.86
C PRO A 127 -0.48 15.53 4.05
N PHE A 128 0.14 16.25 3.13
CA PHE A 128 1.23 15.79 2.27
C PHE A 128 2.49 16.64 2.50
N PHE A 129 2.66 17.77 1.80
CA PHE A 129 3.77 18.71 2.03
C PHE A 129 3.31 20.04 2.62
N LEU A 130 3.02 20.05 3.93
CA LEU A 130 2.53 21.24 4.66
C LEU A 130 3.53 22.42 4.71
N ASN A 131 4.79 22.19 4.35
CA ASN A 131 5.80 23.24 4.24
C ASN A 131 5.69 24.05 2.94
N ARG A 132 4.82 23.65 1.98
CA ARG A 132 4.56 24.40 0.75
C ARG A 132 3.62 25.58 1.02
N LYS A 133 3.76 26.64 0.21
CA LYS A 133 2.89 27.82 0.31
C LYS A 133 1.49 27.48 -0.19
N GLN A 134 0.46 27.72 0.63
CA GLN A 134 -0.93 27.57 0.23
C GLN A 134 -1.35 28.70 -0.74
N GLY A 135 -2.21 28.35 -1.70
CA GLY A 135 -2.83 29.31 -2.61
C GLY A 135 -3.86 30.22 -1.93
N PRO A 136 -4.45 31.16 -2.68
CA PRO A 136 -5.25 32.25 -2.09
C PRO A 136 -6.64 31.83 -1.60
N THR A 137 -7.15 30.65 -1.97
CA THR A 137 -8.48 30.18 -1.54
C THR A 137 -8.40 28.97 -0.59
N PRO A 138 -9.42 28.75 0.26
CA PRO A 138 -9.49 27.58 1.15
C PRO A 138 -9.45 26.26 0.40
N ILE A 139 -8.81 25.26 1.00
CA ILE A 139 -8.73 23.90 0.45
C ILE A 139 -10.07 23.18 0.64
N VAL A 140 -10.55 22.55 -0.43
CA VAL A 140 -11.79 21.76 -0.49
C VAL A 140 -11.44 20.28 -0.52
N LYS A 141 -12.16 19.49 0.29
CA LYS A 141 -11.98 18.03 0.32
C LYS A 141 -12.50 17.38 -0.95
N PRO A 142 -11.94 16.22 -1.35
CA PRO A 142 -12.51 15.42 -2.44
C PRO A 142 -13.95 15.00 -2.13
N THR A 143 -14.74 14.73 -3.17
CA THR A 143 -16.09 14.19 -3.00
C THR A 143 -16.01 12.75 -2.52
N VAL A 144 -15.16 11.94 -3.15
CA VAL A 144 -14.79 10.59 -2.70
C VAL A 144 -13.27 10.48 -2.74
N GLU A 145 -12.69 9.80 -1.77
CA GLU A 145 -11.28 9.42 -1.76
C GLU A 145 -11.13 7.94 -1.44
N HIS A 146 -10.15 7.30 -2.06
CA HIS A 146 -9.82 5.90 -1.88
C HIS A 146 -8.35 5.78 -1.47
N PRO A 147 -8.02 5.03 -0.42
CA PRO A 147 -6.64 4.75 -0.06
C PRO A 147 -5.96 3.87 -1.14
N HIS A 148 -4.63 3.93 -1.22
CA HIS A 148 -3.84 3.06 -2.11
C HIS A 148 -3.90 1.55 -1.77
N SER A 149 -4.50 1.21 -0.64
CA SER A 149 -4.92 -0.15 -0.29
C SER A 149 -6.08 -0.63 -1.17
N GLU A 150 -6.94 0.28 -1.63
CA GLU A 150 -8.18 0.02 -2.38
C GLU A 150 -8.06 0.38 -3.89
N ALA A 151 -7.46 1.53 -4.23
CA ALA A 151 -7.32 2.06 -5.59
C ALA A 151 -5.97 2.77 -5.75
N ARG A 152 -5.29 2.66 -6.90
CA ARG A 152 -3.92 3.21 -7.08
C ARG A 152 -3.73 4.08 -8.32
N SER A 153 -4.75 4.16 -9.17
CA SER A 153 -4.75 4.93 -10.40
C SER A 153 -6.19 5.06 -10.91
N ILE A 154 -6.98 5.92 -10.27
CA ILE A 154 -8.37 6.20 -10.63
C ILE A 154 -8.43 6.77 -12.05
N THR A 155 -9.17 6.09 -12.90
CA THR A 155 -9.40 6.51 -14.27
C THR A 155 -10.42 7.66 -14.35
N GLY A 156 -11.25 7.83 -13.33
CA GLY A 156 -12.49 8.60 -13.44
C GLY A 156 -13.54 7.82 -14.22
N GLY A 157 -14.59 8.50 -14.70
CA GLY A 157 -15.82 7.79 -15.05
C GLY A 157 -16.89 8.62 -15.74
N VAL A 158 -18.02 8.00 -16.06
CA VAL A 158 -19.17 8.59 -16.77
C VAL A 158 -20.43 8.58 -15.91
N VAL A 159 -21.38 9.45 -16.23
CA VAL A 159 -22.72 9.38 -15.61
C VAL A 159 -23.60 8.44 -16.43
N TYR A 160 -24.12 7.39 -15.79
CA TYR A 160 -24.90 6.34 -16.46
C TYR A 160 -26.39 6.69 -16.52
N TYR A 161 -26.99 6.59 -17.71
CA TYR A 161 -28.43 6.79 -17.90
C TYR A 161 -29.14 5.63 -18.62
N GLY A 162 -28.44 4.52 -18.87
CA GLY A 162 -29.00 3.34 -19.52
C GLY A 162 -30.16 2.71 -18.76
N SER A 163 -30.82 1.79 -19.45
CA SER A 163 -32.03 1.12 -18.99
C SER A 163 -31.76 -0.28 -18.42
N LYS A 164 -30.62 -0.90 -18.76
CA LYS A 164 -30.23 -2.24 -18.30
C LYS A 164 -30.04 -2.32 -16.78
N PHE A 165 -29.54 -1.25 -16.17
CA PHE A 165 -29.33 -1.13 -14.71
C PHE A 165 -30.09 0.06 -14.12
N PRO A 166 -31.43 -0.01 -13.99
CA PRO A 166 -32.25 1.10 -13.51
C PRO A 166 -31.78 1.67 -12.16
N GLU A 167 -31.24 0.84 -11.28
CA GLU A 167 -30.72 1.24 -9.98
C GLU A 167 -29.47 2.14 -10.06
N LEU A 168 -28.72 2.06 -11.16
CA LEU A 168 -27.52 2.88 -11.40
C LEU A 168 -27.82 4.16 -12.18
N ARG A 169 -29.06 4.36 -12.67
CA ARG A 169 -29.42 5.52 -13.47
C ARG A 169 -29.21 6.83 -12.68
N GLY A 170 -28.46 7.76 -13.26
CA GLY A 170 -28.05 9.04 -12.66
C GLY A 170 -26.89 8.93 -11.68
N THR A 171 -26.11 7.85 -11.72
CA THR A 171 -24.89 7.71 -10.91
C THR A 171 -23.64 7.93 -11.73
N TYR A 172 -22.63 8.50 -11.09
CA TYR A 172 -21.29 8.58 -11.64
C TYR A 172 -20.60 7.23 -11.43
N ILE A 173 -20.32 6.53 -12.51
CA ILE A 173 -19.64 5.24 -12.54
C ILE A 173 -18.19 5.47 -12.95
N TYR A 174 -17.25 5.05 -12.10
CA TYR A 174 -15.81 5.18 -12.32
C TYR A 174 -15.09 3.90 -11.92
N GLY A 175 -13.81 3.81 -12.26
CA GLY A 175 -12.98 2.67 -11.91
C GLY A 175 -11.51 3.02 -11.79
N ASP A 176 -10.74 2.00 -11.45
CA ASP A 176 -9.29 2.08 -11.20
C ASP A 176 -8.51 1.22 -12.19
N TYR A 177 -7.43 1.77 -12.73
CA TYR A 177 -6.57 1.09 -13.70
C TYR A 177 -5.76 -0.05 -13.07
N ALA A 178 -5.32 0.11 -11.83
CA ALA A 178 -4.39 -0.80 -11.18
C ALA A 178 -5.08 -2.01 -10.53
N THR A 179 -6.30 -1.82 -10.02
CA THR A 179 -7.06 -2.85 -9.32
C THR A 179 -8.23 -3.40 -10.14
N GLY A 180 -8.68 -2.70 -11.17
CA GLY A 180 -9.84 -3.10 -11.99
C GLY A 180 -11.17 -3.02 -11.25
N LYS A 181 -11.18 -2.46 -10.04
CA LYS A 181 -12.39 -2.17 -9.27
C LYS A 181 -13.19 -1.03 -9.89
N MET A 182 -14.50 -1.08 -9.68
CA MET A 182 -15.46 -0.12 -10.19
C MET A 182 -16.46 0.26 -9.10
N TRP A 183 -16.81 1.54 -9.06
CA TRP A 183 -17.75 2.09 -8.09
C TRP A 183 -18.84 2.89 -8.80
N ALA A 184 -19.99 2.97 -8.14
CA ALA A 184 -21.06 3.87 -8.51
C ALA A 184 -21.34 4.85 -7.36
N LEU A 185 -21.44 6.12 -7.71
CA LEU A 185 -21.67 7.23 -6.79
C LEU A 185 -22.96 7.96 -7.17
N ARG A 186 -23.94 7.96 -6.26
CA ARG A 186 -25.14 8.82 -6.38
C ARG A 186 -24.95 10.06 -5.52
N HIS A 187 -25.13 11.22 -6.13
CA HIS A 187 -24.94 12.53 -5.50
C HIS A 187 -26.06 13.48 -5.92
N ASP A 188 -26.57 14.32 -5.01
CA ASP A 188 -27.67 15.25 -5.29
C ASP A 188 -27.23 16.66 -5.72
N GLY A 189 -25.93 16.92 -5.66
CA GLY A 189 -25.30 18.22 -5.97
C GLY A 189 -24.69 18.87 -4.71
N GLU A 190 -25.15 18.47 -3.53
CA GLU A 190 -24.64 18.93 -2.24
C GLU A 190 -23.91 17.83 -1.46
N LYS A 191 -24.47 16.60 -1.44
CA LYS A 191 -23.95 15.47 -0.68
C LYS A 191 -24.06 14.14 -1.43
N ILE A 192 -23.28 13.17 -0.96
CA ILE A 192 -23.39 11.76 -1.36
C ILE A 192 -24.70 11.18 -0.81
N ILE A 193 -25.50 10.59 -1.69
CA ILE A 193 -26.69 9.82 -1.32
C ILE A 193 -26.32 8.36 -1.02
N TRP A 194 -25.51 7.76 -1.89
CA TRP A 194 -24.87 6.48 -1.65
C TRP A 194 -23.64 6.31 -2.55
N HIS A 195 -22.71 5.47 -2.10
CA HIS A 195 -21.49 5.10 -2.79
C HIS A 195 -21.24 3.62 -2.54
N ARG A 196 -20.98 2.83 -3.60
CA ARG A 196 -20.72 1.39 -3.47
C ARG A 196 -19.85 0.87 -4.61
N GLU A 197 -19.05 -0.15 -4.31
CA GLU A 197 -18.41 -0.99 -5.32
C GLU A 197 -19.50 -1.73 -6.12
N ILE A 198 -19.35 -1.78 -7.44
CA ILE A 198 -20.25 -2.46 -8.38
C ILE A 198 -19.53 -3.49 -9.25
N GLY A 199 -18.21 -3.58 -9.15
CA GLY A 199 -17.40 -4.58 -9.86
C GLY A 199 -16.00 -4.69 -9.28
N ASP A 200 -15.52 -5.91 -9.17
CA ASP A 200 -14.14 -6.26 -8.87
C ASP A 200 -13.67 -7.18 -10.00
N THR A 201 -12.77 -6.67 -10.84
CA THR A 201 -12.42 -7.28 -12.13
C THR A 201 -10.92 -7.31 -12.31
N THR A 202 -10.44 -8.15 -13.23
CA THR A 202 -9.03 -8.15 -13.63
C THR A 202 -8.73 -7.16 -14.76
N LEU A 203 -9.60 -6.19 -15.04
CA LEU A 203 -9.46 -5.28 -16.18
C LEU A 203 -8.48 -4.16 -15.84
N GLN A 204 -7.64 -3.78 -16.81
CA GLN A 204 -6.82 -2.57 -16.75
C GLN A 204 -7.63 -1.40 -17.31
N ILE A 205 -8.58 -0.92 -16.51
CA ILE A 205 -9.55 0.09 -16.94
C ILE A 205 -8.83 1.40 -17.26
N VAL A 206 -8.95 1.86 -18.51
CA VAL A 206 -8.30 3.11 -18.96
C VAL A 206 -9.29 4.16 -19.47
N SER A 207 -10.53 3.76 -19.72
CA SER A 207 -11.61 4.69 -20.06
C SER A 207 -12.98 4.05 -19.87
N PHE A 208 -14.00 4.90 -19.88
CA PHE A 208 -15.40 4.54 -19.96
C PHE A 208 -16.04 5.23 -21.15
N GLY A 209 -17.04 4.58 -21.73
CA GLY A 209 -17.89 5.10 -22.78
C GLY A 209 -19.36 4.88 -22.45
N ILE A 210 -20.21 5.59 -23.17
CA ILE A 210 -21.65 5.38 -23.18
C ILE A 210 -22.04 5.17 -24.64
N ASP A 211 -22.79 4.10 -24.92
CA ASP A 211 -23.27 3.83 -26.27
C ASP A 211 -24.52 4.68 -26.61
N HIS A 212 -25.08 4.49 -27.81
CA HIS A 212 -26.26 5.22 -28.27
C HIS A 212 -27.54 4.96 -27.48
N ASN A 213 -27.58 3.91 -26.64
CA ASN A 213 -28.70 3.56 -25.76
C ASN A 213 -28.44 3.93 -24.29
N ASP A 214 -27.44 4.78 -24.04
CA ASP A 214 -26.95 5.14 -22.72
C ASP A 214 -26.32 3.98 -21.92
N GLU A 215 -25.98 2.86 -22.57
CA GLU A 215 -25.41 1.70 -21.90
C GLU A 215 -23.90 1.83 -21.69
N LEU A 216 -23.41 1.30 -20.56
CA LEU A 216 -22.03 1.46 -20.12
C LEU A 216 -21.08 0.60 -20.95
N LEU A 217 -20.03 1.24 -21.48
CA LEU A 217 -18.87 0.61 -22.09
C LEU A 217 -17.64 0.82 -21.20
N ILE A 218 -16.86 -0.24 -20.99
CA ILE A 218 -15.63 -0.23 -20.19
C ILE A 218 -14.47 -0.52 -21.13
N VAL A 219 -13.43 0.31 -21.13
CA VAL A 219 -12.26 0.14 -22.00
C VAL A 219 -11.10 -0.40 -21.17
N ASP A 220 -10.68 -1.62 -21.48
CA ASP A 220 -9.52 -2.28 -20.92
C ASP A 220 -8.32 -2.12 -21.85
N LEU A 221 -7.18 -1.67 -21.30
CA LEU A 221 -5.95 -1.47 -22.06
C LEU A 221 -5.44 -2.77 -22.70
N ALA A 222 -5.65 -3.90 -22.03
CA ALA A 222 -5.06 -5.16 -22.44
C ALA A 222 -5.87 -5.90 -23.52
N ARG A 223 -7.21 -5.91 -23.42
CA ARG A 223 -8.04 -6.89 -24.15
C ARG A 223 -9.17 -6.29 -24.99
N GLY A 224 -9.64 -5.07 -24.71
CA GLY A 224 -10.64 -4.40 -25.55
C GLY A 224 -11.77 -3.69 -24.79
N ILE A 225 -12.98 -3.73 -25.36
CA ILE A 225 -14.16 -3.03 -24.84
C ILE A 225 -15.16 -4.04 -24.27
N TYR A 226 -15.64 -3.77 -23.07
CA TYR A 226 -16.51 -4.62 -22.28
C TYR A 226 -17.82 -3.92 -21.93
N GLN A 227 -18.84 -4.69 -21.58
CA GLN A 227 -20.10 -4.21 -21.01
C GLN A 227 -20.28 -4.76 -19.61
N LEU A 228 -20.96 -3.99 -18.75
CA LEU A 228 -21.35 -4.46 -17.42
C LEU A 228 -22.45 -5.52 -17.54
N GLU A 229 -22.32 -6.59 -16.76
CA GLU A 229 -23.30 -7.68 -16.65
C GLU A 229 -23.57 -8.00 -15.17
N ARG A 230 -24.77 -8.53 -14.88
CA ARG A 230 -25.07 -9.03 -13.53
C ARG A 230 -24.34 -10.35 -13.31
N LYS A 231 -23.56 -10.44 -12.24
CA LYS A 231 -23.03 -11.72 -11.77
C LYS A 231 -24.20 -12.59 -11.27
N PRO A 232 -24.37 -13.82 -11.77
CA PRO A 232 -25.31 -14.77 -11.18
C PRO A 232 -24.95 -15.02 -9.70
N GLU A 233 -25.94 -15.27 -8.84
CA GLU A 233 -25.64 -15.67 -7.46
C GLU A 233 -24.75 -16.92 -7.45
N SER A 234 -23.59 -16.82 -6.78
CA SER A 234 -22.70 -17.97 -6.60
C SER A 234 -23.32 -18.93 -5.59
N THR A 235 -23.40 -20.21 -5.95
CA THR A 235 -23.75 -21.29 -5.00
C THR A 235 -22.57 -21.70 -4.12
N GLU A 236 -21.34 -21.36 -4.50
CA GLU A 236 -20.15 -21.61 -3.70
C GLU A 236 -20.03 -20.56 -2.60
N LYS A 237 -20.04 -21.04 -1.35
CA LYS A 237 -19.83 -20.20 -0.16
C LYS A 237 -18.36 -20.24 0.19
N PHE A 238 -17.74 -19.05 0.24
CA PHE A 238 -16.42 -18.90 0.81
C PHE A 238 -16.43 -19.39 2.28
N PRO A 239 -15.44 -20.18 2.72
CA PRO A 239 -15.41 -20.71 4.09
C PRO A 239 -15.39 -19.57 5.11
N THR A 240 -16.31 -19.62 6.07
CA THR A 240 -16.40 -18.60 7.14
C THR A 240 -15.82 -19.10 8.45
N ARG A 241 -15.57 -20.41 8.55
CA ARG A 241 -14.82 -21.05 9.63
C ARG A 241 -13.53 -21.64 9.10
N LEU A 242 -12.49 -21.65 9.92
CA LEU A 242 -11.20 -22.22 9.54
C LEU A 242 -11.33 -23.73 9.26
N SER A 243 -12.23 -24.41 9.99
CA SER A 243 -12.57 -25.82 9.76
C SER A 243 -13.19 -26.12 8.39
N GLU A 244 -13.74 -25.11 7.70
CA GLU A 244 -14.34 -25.24 6.37
C GLU A 244 -13.31 -25.06 5.24
N THR A 245 -12.08 -24.63 5.55
CA THR A 245 -11.06 -24.29 4.55
C THR A 245 -10.38 -25.50 3.91
N GLY A 246 -10.48 -26.68 4.54
CA GLY A 246 -9.76 -27.88 4.11
C GLY A 246 -8.25 -27.88 4.42
N MET A 247 -7.71 -26.85 5.08
CA MET A 247 -6.27 -26.75 5.39
C MET A 247 -5.84 -27.58 6.62
N PHE A 248 -6.82 -28.05 7.41
CA PHE A 248 -6.58 -28.77 8.67
C PHE A 248 -7.41 -30.05 8.70
N THR A 249 -6.78 -31.16 9.05
CA THR A 249 -7.47 -32.40 9.40
C THR A 249 -8.15 -32.30 10.77
N SER A 250 -7.60 -31.47 11.66
CA SER A 250 -8.24 -31.10 12.93
C SER A 250 -7.82 -29.70 13.37
N VAL A 251 -8.73 -28.72 13.26
CA VAL A 251 -8.47 -27.34 13.72
C VAL A 251 -8.26 -27.29 15.24
N LYS A 252 -9.11 -27.99 16.01
CA LYS A 252 -9.01 -28.06 17.48
C LYS A 252 -7.64 -28.52 17.97
N ASN A 253 -7.07 -29.54 17.34
CA ASN A 253 -5.76 -30.09 17.70
C ASN A 253 -4.61 -29.43 16.93
N HIS A 254 -4.91 -28.42 16.11
CA HIS A 254 -3.97 -27.76 15.18
C HIS A 254 -3.20 -28.74 14.28
N GLN A 255 -3.88 -29.79 13.80
CA GLN A 255 -3.30 -30.77 12.88
C GLN A 255 -3.59 -30.31 11.45
N THR A 256 -2.53 -29.89 10.76
CA THR A 256 -2.59 -29.48 9.36
C THR A 256 -2.87 -30.65 8.43
N ASP A 257 -3.35 -30.36 7.22
CA ASP A 257 -3.36 -31.35 6.15
C ASP A 257 -1.91 -31.78 5.82
N PRO A 258 -1.62 -33.09 5.64
CA PRO A 258 -0.28 -33.57 5.30
C PRO A 258 0.29 -33.03 3.99
N GLY A 259 -0.56 -32.51 3.09
CA GLY A 259 -0.14 -31.84 1.85
C GLY A 259 0.42 -30.44 2.07
N LEU A 260 0.28 -29.86 3.27
CA LEU A 260 0.86 -28.56 3.58
C LEU A 260 2.36 -28.68 3.85
N ILE A 261 3.14 -27.80 3.22
CA ILE A 261 4.59 -27.75 3.38
C ILE A 261 4.94 -26.72 4.46
N PRO A 262 5.39 -27.13 5.67
CA PRO A 262 5.77 -26.19 6.71
C PRO A 262 7.08 -25.48 6.34
N TYR A 263 7.22 -24.23 6.78
CA TYR A 263 8.46 -23.48 6.58
C TYR A 263 8.73 -22.48 7.70
N SER A 264 9.98 -22.02 7.76
CA SER A 264 10.42 -20.92 8.63
C SER A 264 11.32 -19.95 7.87
N VAL A 265 11.50 -18.77 8.44
CA VAL A 265 12.28 -17.67 7.84
C VAL A 265 13.52 -17.37 8.68
N ASN A 266 14.56 -16.81 8.08
CA ASN A 266 15.80 -16.43 8.76
C ASN A 266 15.59 -15.24 9.72
N ALA A 267 14.87 -14.21 9.27
CA ALA A 267 14.53 -13.02 10.05
C ALA A 267 13.01 -12.80 10.06
N PRO A 268 12.30 -13.13 11.14
CA PRO A 268 10.86 -12.91 11.22
C PRO A 268 10.52 -11.41 11.32
N LEU A 269 9.41 -11.00 10.70
CA LEU A 269 8.80 -9.69 10.92
C LEU A 269 8.36 -9.55 12.39
N TRP A 270 8.64 -8.39 13.00
CA TRP A 270 8.10 -8.07 14.32
C TRP A 270 6.58 -7.96 14.29
N THR A 271 5.92 -8.74 15.15
CA THR A 271 4.45 -8.86 15.25
C THR A 271 4.02 -8.93 16.71
N ASP A 272 4.45 -7.94 17.50
CA ASP A 272 4.11 -7.80 18.92
C ASP A 272 4.38 -9.06 19.77
N GLY A 273 5.50 -9.73 19.50
CA GLY A 273 5.92 -10.95 20.21
C GLY A 273 5.17 -12.22 19.82
N ALA A 274 4.36 -12.21 18.76
CA ALA A 274 3.63 -13.39 18.31
C ALA A 274 4.57 -14.49 17.78
N HIS A 275 4.24 -15.73 18.13
CA HIS A 275 4.78 -16.94 17.52
C HIS A 275 4.02 -17.21 16.22
N ILE A 276 4.75 -17.55 15.16
CA ILE A 276 4.15 -17.74 13.84
C ILE A 276 4.56 -19.08 13.24
N GLU A 277 3.57 -19.93 13.02
CA GLU A 277 3.69 -21.14 12.20
C GLU A 277 3.29 -20.83 10.76
N ARG A 278 4.00 -21.39 9.78
CA ARG A 278 3.80 -21.05 8.37
C ARG A 278 3.76 -22.28 7.49
N PHE A 279 2.87 -22.25 6.51
CA PHE A 279 2.68 -23.36 5.58
C PHE A 279 2.44 -22.86 4.16
N ILE A 280 2.82 -23.68 3.17
CA ILE A 280 2.52 -23.50 1.76
C ILE A 280 1.56 -24.61 1.34
N ALA A 281 0.44 -24.25 0.71
CA ALA A 281 -0.44 -25.15 0.00
C ALA A 281 -0.30 -24.88 -1.51
N LEU A 282 0.05 -25.89 -2.29
CA LEU A 282 0.09 -25.82 -3.75
C LEU A 282 -1.05 -26.64 -4.36
N PRO A 283 -1.67 -26.15 -5.45
CA PRO A 283 -2.70 -26.91 -6.14
C PRO A 283 -2.07 -28.06 -6.94
N GLY A 284 -2.40 -29.30 -6.59
CA GLY A 284 -1.91 -30.49 -7.30
C GLY A 284 -0.39 -30.60 -7.27
N ASP A 285 0.21 -30.82 -8.44
CA ASP A 285 1.66 -30.94 -8.66
C ASP A 285 2.29 -29.67 -9.27
N THR A 286 1.60 -28.54 -9.14
CA THR A 286 2.08 -27.26 -9.68
C THR A 286 3.37 -26.78 -9.01
N GLN A 287 4.14 -25.99 -9.75
CA GLN A 287 5.49 -25.60 -9.37
C GLN A 287 5.65 -24.09 -9.18
N ILE A 288 6.60 -23.72 -8.31
CA ILE A 288 6.97 -22.34 -7.97
C ILE A 288 8.19 -21.91 -8.80
N GLU A 289 8.28 -20.63 -9.15
CA GLU A 289 9.47 -20.02 -9.74
C GLU A 289 10.15 -19.07 -8.74
N MET A 290 11.42 -19.36 -8.41
CA MET A 290 12.24 -18.46 -7.60
C MET A 290 12.49 -17.15 -8.35
N SER A 291 12.45 -16.03 -7.62
CA SER A 291 12.77 -14.72 -8.20
C SER A 291 14.24 -14.65 -8.63
N ALA A 292 14.51 -13.92 -9.71
CA ALA A 292 15.87 -13.61 -10.14
C ALA A 292 16.57 -12.62 -9.19
N ALA A 293 15.81 -11.75 -8.52
CA ALA A 293 16.30 -10.87 -7.47
C ALA A 293 16.07 -11.53 -6.11
N ASP A 294 17.14 -11.80 -5.36
CA ASP A 294 17.11 -12.64 -4.16
C ASP A 294 16.22 -12.11 -3.03
N GLY A 295 16.03 -10.79 -2.94
CA GLY A 295 15.20 -10.11 -1.96
C GLY A 295 13.71 -9.98 -2.32
N VAL A 296 13.32 -10.43 -3.52
CA VAL A 296 11.95 -10.32 -4.02
C VAL A 296 11.20 -11.66 -3.83
N GLY A 297 9.91 -11.59 -3.50
CA GLY A 297 9.04 -12.75 -3.34
C GLY A 297 9.06 -13.69 -4.55
N TRP A 298 9.01 -15.00 -4.31
CA TRP A 298 8.87 -15.99 -5.37
C TRP A 298 7.50 -15.93 -6.06
N THR A 299 7.38 -16.56 -7.24
CA THR A 299 6.12 -16.59 -8.02
C THR A 299 5.44 -17.95 -7.88
N PHE A 300 4.15 -17.92 -7.55
CA PHE A 300 3.33 -19.11 -7.24
C PHE A 300 2.22 -19.34 -8.27
N PRO A 301 1.77 -20.58 -8.50
CA PRO A 301 0.64 -20.88 -9.38
C PRO A 301 -0.70 -20.39 -8.80
N ASP A 302 -1.68 -20.13 -9.67
CA ASP A 302 -3.06 -19.81 -9.24
C ASP A 302 -3.66 -20.99 -8.47
N GLY A 303 -4.38 -20.71 -7.38
CA GLY A 303 -4.87 -21.71 -6.41
C GLY A 303 -3.93 -21.95 -5.22
N THR A 304 -2.76 -21.31 -5.17
CA THR A 304 -1.85 -21.37 -4.02
C THR A 304 -2.48 -20.74 -2.79
N VAL A 305 -2.25 -21.33 -1.61
CA VAL A 305 -2.58 -20.71 -0.31
C VAL A 305 -1.35 -20.67 0.58
N LEU A 306 -0.98 -19.48 1.05
CA LEU A 306 0.03 -19.30 2.09
C LEU A 306 -0.66 -19.10 3.43
N ILE A 307 -0.32 -19.93 4.40
CA ILE A 307 -0.96 -19.94 5.72
C ILE A 307 0.02 -19.45 6.77
N GLN A 308 -0.46 -18.58 7.66
CA GLN A 308 0.25 -18.18 8.87
C GLN A 308 -0.69 -18.28 10.08
N THR A 309 -0.30 -19.04 11.11
CA THR A 309 -1.02 -19.06 12.39
C THR A 309 -0.20 -18.30 13.43
N PHE A 310 -0.81 -17.29 14.03
CA PHE A 310 -0.24 -16.43 15.07
C PHE A 310 -0.72 -16.86 16.45
N ALA A 311 0.20 -16.90 17.40
CA ALA A 311 -0.08 -17.23 18.78
C ALA A 311 0.66 -16.31 19.76
N LEU A 312 0.04 -15.98 20.88
CA LEU A 312 0.65 -15.21 21.97
C LEU A 312 0.79 -16.10 23.20
N ASP A 313 1.88 -15.91 23.95
CA ASP A 313 1.99 -16.43 25.31
C ASP A 313 1.20 -15.49 26.24
N LEU A 314 0.12 -15.98 26.86
CA LEU A 314 -0.72 -15.18 27.75
C LEU A 314 -0.07 -14.92 29.11
N GLU A 315 0.98 -15.66 29.43
CA GLU A 315 1.95 -15.38 30.48
C GLU A 315 3.31 -15.13 29.81
N ALA A 316 3.87 -13.95 30.02
CA ALA A 316 5.06 -13.49 29.33
C ALA A 316 6.23 -14.49 29.48
N GLY A 317 6.66 -15.05 28.35
CA GLY A 317 7.77 -16.00 28.29
C GLY A 317 7.44 -17.43 28.74
N ASN A 318 6.17 -17.76 29.00
CA ASN A 318 5.72 -19.12 29.32
C ASN A 318 4.99 -19.78 28.13
N PRO A 319 5.65 -20.68 27.37
CA PRO A 319 5.05 -21.34 26.21
C PRO A 319 3.82 -22.22 26.53
N THR A 320 3.62 -22.62 27.79
CA THR A 320 2.45 -23.43 28.18
C THR A 320 1.16 -22.61 28.24
N SER A 321 1.29 -21.28 28.35
CA SER A 321 0.19 -20.31 28.30
C SER A 321 -0.17 -19.86 26.86
N ARG A 322 0.40 -20.52 25.84
CA ARG A 322 0.28 -20.09 24.45
C ARG A 322 -1.12 -20.32 23.90
N HIS A 323 -1.71 -19.26 23.36
CA HIS A 323 -2.99 -19.29 22.67
C HIS A 323 -2.85 -18.84 21.23
N ARG A 324 -3.45 -19.58 20.30
CA ARG A 324 -3.65 -19.14 18.92
C ARG A 324 -4.67 -18.02 18.93
N ILE A 325 -4.36 -16.95 18.21
CA ILE A 325 -5.18 -15.74 18.17
C ILE A 325 -5.66 -15.40 16.77
N GLU A 326 -4.89 -15.77 15.75
CA GLU A 326 -5.18 -15.47 14.35
C GLU A 326 -4.66 -16.56 13.42
N THR A 327 -5.40 -16.88 12.36
CA THR A 327 -4.83 -17.54 11.17
C THR A 327 -5.08 -16.66 9.94
N ARG A 328 -4.01 -16.33 9.21
CA ARG A 328 -4.07 -15.60 7.95
C ARG A 328 -3.88 -16.54 6.78
N LEU A 329 -4.72 -16.38 5.77
CA LEU A 329 -4.61 -17.04 4.47
C LEU A 329 -4.34 -15.97 3.40
N LEU A 330 -3.23 -16.09 2.69
CA LEU A 330 -3.00 -15.36 1.45
C LEU A 330 -3.23 -16.31 0.30
N THR A 331 -4.31 -16.11 -0.44
CA THR A 331 -4.74 -17.02 -1.52
C THR A 331 -4.47 -16.38 -2.87
N ARG A 332 -3.93 -17.14 -3.82
CA ARG A 332 -3.84 -16.73 -5.21
C ARG A 332 -5.08 -17.23 -5.95
N GLN A 333 -5.91 -16.33 -6.44
CA GLN A 333 -7.16 -16.65 -7.11
C GLN A 333 -7.32 -15.80 -8.37
N GLN A 334 -7.58 -16.44 -9.51
CA GLN A 334 -7.77 -15.76 -10.80
C GLN A 334 -6.59 -14.86 -11.19
N GLY A 335 -5.38 -15.22 -10.77
CA GLY A 335 -4.15 -14.49 -11.03
C GLY A 335 -3.77 -13.46 -9.96
N GLU A 336 -4.70 -13.09 -9.08
CA GLU A 336 -4.55 -12.07 -8.05
C GLU A 336 -4.35 -12.66 -6.65
N TRP A 337 -3.74 -11.90 -5.74
CA TRP A 337 -3.60 -12.29 -4.34
C TRP A 337 -4.66 -11.62 -3.48
N ALA A 338 -5.27 -12.39 -2.57
CA ALA A 338 -6.24 -11.91 -1.60
C ALA A 338 -5.91 -12.42 -0.20
N GLY A 339 -5.97 -11.52 0.79
CA GLY A 339 -5.72 -11.81 2.20
C GLY A 339 -7.01 -12.02 3.00
N TYR A 340 -7.02 -13.03 3.87
CA TYR A 340 -8.11 -13.35 4.78
C TYR A 340 -7.60 -13.65 6.18
N SER A 341 -8.16 -13.00 7.19
CA SER A 341 -7.86 -13.27 8.60
C SER A 341 -8.99 -14.03 9.28
N TYR A 342 -8.65 -14.98 10.15
CA TYR A 342 -9.57 -15.75 10.99
C TYR A 342 -9.21 -15.54 12.45
N ILE A 343 -10.19 -15.18 13.28
CA ILE A 343 -10.04 -14.99 14.73
C ILE A 343 -10.30 -16.32 15.43
N TRP A 344 -9.34 -16.82 16.20
CA TRP A 344 -9.52 -18.00 17.03
C TRP A 344 -10.45 -17.73 18.20
N ASN A 345 -11.28 -18.73 18.53
CA ASN A 345 -12.08 -18.69 19.76
C ASN A 345 -11.24 -19.04 21.00
N ASP A 346 -11.76 -18.69 22.16
CA ASP A 346 -11.04 -18.83 23.43
C ASP A 346 -10.90 -20.29 23.85
N GLU A 347 -11.84 -21.13 23.42
CA GLU A 347 -11.81 -22.58 23.60
C GLU A 347 -10.77 -23.28 22.72
N GLN A 348 -10.11 -22.55 21.80
CA GLN A 348 -9.07 -23.06 20.89
C GLN A 348 -9.56 -24.21 19.99
N THR A 349 -10.85 -24.19 19.63
CA THR A 349 -11.53 -25.25 18.88
C THR A 349 -11.71 -24.93 17.41
N ASP A 350 -11.88 -23.64 17.06
CA ASP A 350 -12.03 -23.18 15.68
C ASP A 350 -11.68 -21.68 15.58
N ALA A 351 -11.70 -21.14 14.36
CA ALA A 351 -11.55 -19.72 14.09
C ALA A 351 -12.58 -19.23 13.06
N THR A 352 -13.02 -17.98 13.17
CA THR A 352 -14.05 -17.39 12.29
C THR A 352 -13.46 -16.26 11.46
N LEU A 353 -13.88 -16.17 10.20
CA LEU A 353 -13.47 -15.12 9.27
C LEU A 353 -13.77 -13.73 9.86
N VAL A 354 -12.76 -12.86 9.85
CA VAL A 354 -12.86 -11.44 10.23
C VAL A 354 -13.76 -10.71 9.24
N ASP A 355 -14.49 -9.65 9.63
CA ASP A 355 -15.33 -8.87 8.71
C ASP A 355 -14.51 -7.99 7.75
N ALA A 356 -15.08 -7.68 6.57
CA ALA A 356 -14.69 -6.61 5.63
C ALA A 356 -13.49 -5.73 6.05
N ALA A 357 -13.84 -4.88 7.02
CA ALA A 357 -13.09 -3.74 7.52
C ALA A 357 -12.03 -4.08 8.58
N GLY A 358 -11.73 -5.35 8.83
CA GLY A 358 -10.82 -5.75 9.91
C GLY A 358 -11.49 -5.68 11.27
N ARG A 359 -10.71 -5.93 12.34
CA ARG A 359 -11.20 -5.89 13.73
C ARG A 359 -10.04 -5.71 14.70
N ASP A 360 -10.31 -5.11 15.86
CA ASP A 360 -9.38 -5.12 17.00
C ASP A 360 -9.87 -6.06 18.11
N ARG A 361 -8.92 -6.66 18.84
CA ARG A 361 -9.18 -7.40 20.07
C ARG A 361 -8.08 -7.14 21.09
N SER A 362 -8.45 -6.95 22.35
CA SER A 362 -7.48 -6.84 23.45
C SER A 362 -7.26 -8.19 24.13
N PHE A 363 -6.01 -8.44 24.52
CA PHE A 363 -5.57 -9.59 25.28
C PHE A 363 -4.88 -9.13 26.57
N THR A 364 -5.28 -9.70 27.70
CA THR A 364 -4.57 -9.52 28.96
C THR A 364 -3.39 -10.49 29.01
N ILE A 365 -2.17 -9.97 29.06
CA ILE A 365 -0.94 -10.75 29.19
C ILE A 365 -0.42 -10.59 30.62
N GLN A 366 -0.30 -11.69 31.35
CA GLN A 366 0.36 -11.72 32.65
C GLN A 366 1.85 -11.49 32.47
N ASP A 367 2.40 -10.52 33.20
CA ASP A 367 3.80 -10.14 33.09
C ASP A 367 4.32 -9.69 34.46
N SER A 368 5.03 -10.58 35.14
CA SER A 368 5.58 -10.35 36.47
C SER A 368 6.70 -9.30 36.51
N SER A 369 7.16 -8.80 35.36
CA SER A 369 8.10 -7.69 35.32
C SER A 369 7.41 -6.33 35.53
N LEU A 370 6.07 -6.28 35.47
CA LEU A 370 5.29 -5.05 35.57
C LEU A 370 4.67 -4.87 36.97
N PRO A 371 4.48 -3.62 37.45
CA PRO A 371 3.94 -3.33 38.79
C PRO A 371 2.52 -3.86 39.10
N LYS A 372 1.76 -4.27 38.07
CA LYS A 372 0.39 -4.80 38.19
C LYS A 372 0.27 -6.27 37.75
N ASP A 373 1.41 -6.93 37.53
CA ASP A 373 1.53 -8.31 37.03
C ASP A 373 0.78 -8.59 35.71
N ASN A 374 0.29 -7.57 35.02
CA ASN A 374 -0.48 -7.69 33.78
C ASN A 374 -0.27 -6.47 32.86
N ARG A 375 -0.35 -6.70 31.55
CA ARG A 375 -0.52 -5.66 30.53
C ARG A 375 -1.64 -6.01 29.57
N GLU A 376 -2.36 -4.98 29.12
CA GLU A 376 -3.28 -5.10 28.00
C GLU A 376 -2.50 -4.94 26.69
N GLN A 377 -2.65 -5.92 25.78
CA GLN A 377 -2.09 -5.88 24.43
C GLN A 377 -3.24 -5.87 23.42
N SER A 378 -3.29 -4.83 22.59
CA SER A 378 -4.21 -4.79 21.46
C SER A 378 -3.65 -5.61 20.30
N TRP A 379 -4.49 -6.39 19.65
CA TRP A 379 -4.20 -7.09 18.41
C TRP A 379 -5.15 -6.59 17.32
N HIS A 380 -4.57 -6.10 16.23
CA HIS A 380 -5.30 -5.67 15.06
C HIS A 380 -5.32 -6.78 14.01
N TYR A 381 -6.51 -7.24 13.67
CA TYR A 381 -6.79 -8.16 12.58
C TYR A 381 -7.01 -7.34 11.30
N PRO A 382 -6.11 -7.42 10.31
CA PRO A 382 -6.18 -6.60 9.12
C PRO A 382 -7.46 -6.87 8.31
N SER A 383 -8.00 -5.82 7.73
CA SER A 383 -8.97 -5.89 6.64
C SER A 383 -8.35 -6.54 5.39
N ARG A 384 -9.21 -6.82 4.40
CA ARG A 384 -8.77 -7.38 3.10
C ARG A 384 -7.82 -6.42 2.42
N GLU A 385 -8.09 -5.13 2.54
CA GLU A 385 -7.34 -4.05 1.91
C GLU A 385 -6.02 -3.80 2.63
N GLU A 386 -6.01 -3.76 3.97
CA GLU A 386 -4.78 -3.59 4.76
C GLU A 386 -3.78 -4.72 4.55
N CYS A 387 -4.25 -5.94 4.24
CA CYS A 387 -3.35 -7.01 3.82
C CYS A 387 -2.57 -6.60 2.57
N MET A 388 -3.22 -5.92 1.62
CA MET A 388 -2.63 -5.56 0.33
C MET A 388 -1.75 -4.31 0.37
N ASP A 389 -1.69 -3.60 1.51
CA ASP A 389 -0.72 -2.53 1.73
C ASP A 389 0.70 -3.07 1.77
N CYS A 390 0.91 -4.15 2.52
CA CYS A 390 2.19 -4.84 2.60
C CYS A 390 2.37 -5.81 1.42
N HIS A 391 1.31 -6.53 1.04
CA HIS A 391 1.32 -7.49 -0.05
C HIS A 391 1.12 -6.79 -1.41
N SER A 392 1.92 -5.77 -1.69
CA SER A 392 1.80 -4.93 -2.89
C SER A 392 2.53 -5.52 -4.10
N ARG A 393 2.20 -5.02 -5.29
CA ARG A 393 2.93 -5.34 -6.53
C ARG A 393 4.43 -5.02 -6.44
N ALA A 394 4.79 -3.95 -5.74
CA ALA A 394 6.19 -3.55 -5.57
C ALA A 394 7.01 -4.59 -4.78
N ALA A 395 6.38 -5.23 -3.79
CA ALA A 395 6.97 -6.33 -3.02
C ALA A 395 6.80 -7.71 -3.70
N ASN A 396 6.23 -7.75 -4.91
CA ASN A 396 5.78 -8.97 -5.60
C ASN A 396 4.82 -9.83 -4.77
N TYR A 397 3.96 -9.19 -3.97
CA TYR A 397 2.88 -9.77 -3.15
C TYR A 397 3.28 -10.80 -2.08
N VAL A 398 4.31 -11.63 -2.26
CA VAL A 398 4.64 -12.70 -1.32
C VAL A 398 5.78 -12.27 -0.40
N LEU A 399 5.45 -12.12 0.89
CA LEU A 399 6.39 -11.67 1.92
C LEU A 399 7.02 -12.86 2.65
N GLY A 400 8.35 -12.89 2.75
CA GLY A 400 9.08 -13.90 3.51
C GLY A 400 9.40 -15.21 2.78
N LEU A 401 8.74 -15.54 1.66
CA LEU A 401 9.15 -16.62 0.76
C LEU A 401 10.08 -16.06 -0.33
N THR A 402 11.30 -15.76 0.09
CA THR A 402 12.41 -15.29 -0.75
C THR A 402 13.61 -16.20 -0.57
N THR A 403 14.56 -16.15 -1.50
CA THR A 403 15.81 -16.91 -1.39
C THR A 403 16.56 -16.56 -0.09
N LEU A 404 16.62 -15.27 0.25
CA LEU A 404 17.26 -14.76 1.45
C LEU A 404 16.69 -15.36 2.75
N GLN A 405 15.38 -15.55 2.81
CA GLN A 405 14.70 -16.07 4.00
C GLN A 405 14.72 -17.60 4.07
N MET A 406 14.65 -18.25 2.90
CA MET A 406 14.44 -19.70 2.80
C MET A 406 15.73 -20.51 2.79
N ASN A 407 16.90 -19.90 2.53
CA ASN A 407 18.19 -20.58 2.70
C ASN A 407 18.51 -20.78 4.20
N LYS A 408 17.85 -21.77 4.80
CA LYS A 408 17.81 -22.07 6.23
C LYS A 408 17.52 -23.55 6.45
N VAL A 409 18.07 -24.15 7.50
CA VAL A 409 17.67 -25.49 7.96
C VAL A 409 16.33 -25.41 8.71
N HIS A 410 15.37 -26.23 8.30
CA HIS A 410 14.06 -26.36 8.92
C HIS A 410 13.84 -27.80 9.40
N ASN A 411 13.10 -27.95 10.50
CA ASN A 411 12.76 -29.25 11.06
C ASN A 411 11.36 -29.67 10.58
N TYR A 412 11.30 -30.70 9.73
CA TYR A 412 10.07 -31.28 9.20
C TYR A 412 9.57 -32.46 10.06
N GLY A 413 10.01 -32.54 11.32
CA GLY A 413 9.70 -33.62 12.24
C GLY A 413 10.68 -34.79 12.09
N ALA A 414 10.50 -35.64 11.08
CA ALA A 414 11.35 -36.82 10.88
C ALA A 414 12.73 -36.49 10.30
N VAL A 415 12.85 -35.35 9.61
CA VAL A 415 14.08 -34.87 8.95
C VAL A 415 14.26 -33.40 9.26
N SER A 416 15.51 -32.98 9.47
CA SER A 416 15.91 -31.57 9.44
C SER A 416 16.83 -31.33 8.24
N ASP A 417 16.45 -30.42 7.36
CA ASP A 417 17.20 -30.12 6.14
C ASP A 417 17.02 -28.65 5.71
N ASN A 418 17.93 -28.14 4.89
CA ASN A 418 17.81 -26.86 4.21
C ASN A 418 16.53 -26.82 3.36
N GLN A 419 15.74 -25.77 3.51
CA GLN A 419 14.44 -25.67 2.84
C GLN A 419 14.58 -25.57 1.33
N LEU A 420 15.59 -24.88 0.79
CA LEU A 420 15.82 -24.85 -0.66
C LEU A 420 16.09 -26.24 -1.21
N ARG A 421 16.95 -27.01 -0.54
CA ARG A 421 17.23 -28.41 -0.91
C ARG A 421 15.99 -29.28 -0.82
N THR A 422 15.22 -29.12 0.26
CA THR A 422 13.99 -29.89 0.49
C THR A 422 12.97 -29.62 -0.61
N LEU A 423 12.64 -28.36 -0.86
CA LEU A 423 11.69 -27.93 -1.89
C LEU A 423 12.13 -28.38 -3.29
N ASN A 424 13.43 -28.32 -3.58
CA ASN A 424 13.99 -28.85 -4.83
C ASN A 424 13.83 -30.37 -4.92
N HIS A 425 14.08 -31.10 -3.83
CA HIS A 425 13.99 -32.56 -3.79
C HIS A 425 12.56 -33.06 -4.00
N ILE A 426 11.57 -32.39 -3.42
CA ILE A 426 10.14 -32.75 -3.56
C ILE A 426 9.51 -32.20 -4.85
N GLY A 427 10.29 -31.62 -5.76
CA GLY A 427 9.83 -31.20 -7.09
C GLY A 427 9.06 -29.89 -7.14
N VAL A 428 9.09 -29.08 -6.07
CA VAL A 428 8.32 -27.83 -5.98
C VAL A 428 8.85 -26.75 -6.94
N PHE A 429 10.14 -26.73 -7.23
CA PHE A 429 10.70 -25.71 -8.12
C PHE A 429 10.55 -26.08 -9.59
N LYS A 430 10.05 -25.12 -10.38
CA LYS A 430 9.95 -25.23 -11.84
C LYS A 430 11.31 -25.38 -12.52
N LYS A 431 12.34 -24.73 -11.96
CA LYS A 431 13.74 -24.90 -12.36
C LYS A 431 14.51 -25.41 -11.15
N PRO A 432 15.31 -26.48 -11.29
CA PRO A 432 16.09 -26.97 -10.18
C PRO A 432 17.12 -25.94 -9.73
N LEU A 433 17.62 -26.08 -8.50
CA LEU A 433 18.71 -25.26 -7.99
C LEU A 433 19.93 -25.36 -8.92
N SER A 434 20.49 -24.20 -9.28
CA SER A 434 21.54 -24.08 -10.29
C SER A 434 22.95 -24.05 -9.72
N LYS A 435 23.08 -23.95 -8.39
CA LYS A 435 24.35 -23.81 -7.67
C LYS A 435 24.27 -24.45 -6.27
N PRO A 436 25.41 -24.70 -5.59
CA PRO A 436 25.45 -25.13 -4.20
C PRO A 436 24.71 -24.17 -3.26
N LEU A 437 24.22 -24.69 -2.12
CA LEU A 437 23.40 -23.93 -1.16
C LEU A 437 24.15 -22.76 -0.53
N GLU A 438 25.46 -22.91 -0.37
CA GLU A 438 26.38 -21.93 0.22
C GLU A 438 26.52 -20.67 -0.64
N GLU A 439 26.23 -20.78 -1.93
CA GLU A 439 26.30 -19.67 -2.88
C GLU A 439 24.98 -18.89 -3.00
N TYR A 440 23.90 -19.37 -2.39
CA TYR A 440 22.66 -18.61 -2.28
C TYR A 440 22.73 -17.66 -1.08
N PRO A 441 22.36 -16.38 -1.23
CA PRO A 441 22.43 -15.44 -0.12
C PRO A 441 21.37 -15.78 0.94
N LYS A 442 21.59 -15.30 2.15
CA LYS A 442 20.66 -15.47 3.28
C LYS A 442 20.67 -14.27 4.21
N LEU A 443 19.53 -13.99 4.84
CA LEU A 443 19.48 -13.14 6.02
C LEU A 443 20.08 -13.89 7.21
N VAL A 444 20.43 -13.12 8.24
CA VAL A 444 20.77 -13.67 9.55
C VAL A 444 19.63 -13.40 10.53
N ASP A 445 19.57 -14.18 11.61
CA ASP A 445 18.64 -13.91 12.70
C ASP A 445 19.02 -12.59 13.40
N PRO A 446 18.17 -11.55 13.38
CA PRO A 446 18.47 -10.25 13.99
C PRO A 446 18.75 -10.33 15.49
N TYR A 447 18.24 -11.35 16.18
CA TYR A 447 18.34 -11.49 17.63
C TYR A 447 19.44 -12.48 18.05
N ASN A 448 20.15 -13.10 17.11
CA ASN A 448 21.29 -13.96 17.42
C ASN A 448 22.58 -13.13 17.60
N PRO A 449 23.11 -12.95 18.83
CA PRO A 449 24.27 -12.10 19.08
C PRO A 449 25.59 -12.64 18.49
N LYS A 450 25.61 -13.87 17.99
CA LYS A 450 26.80 -14.45 17.33
C LYS A 450 26.97 -13.97 15.89
N GLU A 451 25.93 -13.41 15.29
CA GLU A 451 25.96 -12.90 13.92
C GLU A 451 26.50 -11.46 13.90
N PRO A 452 27.14 -11.01 12.80
CA PRO A 452 27.66 -9.65 12.69
C PRO A 452 26.58 -8.59 12.90
N LEU A 453 26.90 -7.54 13.67
CA LEU A 453 25.95 -6.50 14.07
C LEU A 453 25.22 -5.84 12.89
N GLU A 454 25.96 -5.43 11.86
CA GLU A 454 25.36 -4.83 10.66
C GLU A 454 24.44 -5.83 9.93
N ALA A 455 24.84 -7.08 9.79
CA ALA A 455 24.01 -8.10 9.12
C ALA A 455 22.70 -8.31 9.87
N ARG A 456 22.73 -8.32 11.21
CA ARG A 456 21.54 -8.40 12.07
C ARG A 456 20.62 -7.19 11.88
N ALA A 457 21.17 -5.99 11.98
CA ALA A 457 20.41 -4.74 11.83
C ALA A 457 19.75 -4.65 10.45
N ARG A 458 20.50 -4.97 9.38
CA ARG A 458 19.99 -4.98 8.01
C ARG A 458 18.99 -6.09 7.74
N SER A 459 19.14 -7.25 8.38
CA SER A 459 18.14 -8.33 8.28
C SER A 459 16.81 -7.93 8.93
N TYR A 460 16.86 -7.23 10.07
CA TYR A 460 15.67 -6.64 10.69
C TYR A 460 15.00 -5.62 9.76
N LEU A 461 15.77 -4.65 9.23
CA LEU A 461 15.23 -3.64 8.32
C LEU A 461 14.65 -4.24 7.04
N HIS A 462 15.27 -5.29 6.49
CA HIS A 462 14.71 -6.00 5.35
C HIS A 462 13.36 -6.65 5.71
N ALA A 463 13.31 -7.44 6.78
CA ALA A 463 12.09 -8.15 7.16
C ALA A 463 10.95 -7.20 7.57
N ALA A 464 11.26 -6.10 8.26
CA ALA A 464 10.28 -5.19 8.85
C ALA A 464 9.87 -4.02 7.95
N CYS A 465 10.77 -3.56 7.06
CA CYS A 465 10.61 -2.27 6.39
C CYS A 465 10.78 -2.33 4.87
N ALA A 466 11.54 -3.30 4.33
CA ALA A 466 11.82 -3.32 2.89
C ALA A 466 10.57 -3.54 2.03
N ASN A 467 9.53 -4.22 2.53
CA ASN A 467 8.28 -4.43 1.79
C ASN A 467 7.64 -3.10 1.31
N CYS A 468 7.80 -2.02 2.08
CA CYS A 468 7.36 -0.68 1.70
C CYS A 468 8.51 0.16 1.10
N HIS A 469 9.74 -0.06 1.56
CA HIS A 469 10.94 0.66 1.15
C HIS A 469 11.80 -0.13 0.14
N VAL A 470 11.20 -0.44 -1.00
CA VAL A 470 11.88 -0.91 -2.22
C VAL A 470 11.92 0.21 -3.26
N HIS A 471 12.70 0.03 -4.32
CA HIS A 471 12.91 1.05 -5.37
C HIS A 471 11.61 1.61 -5.98
N THR A 472 10.57 0.80 -6.08
CA THR A 472 9.24 1.16 -6.62
C THR A 472 8.12 1.01 -5.57
N GLY A 473 8.47 0.99 -4.28
CA GLY A 473 7.55 0.76 -3.16
C GLY A 473 6.80 2.02 -2.72
N GLY A 474 5.61 1.84 -2.13
CA GLY A 474 4.76 2.92 -1.61
C GLY A 474 5.23 3.55 -0.29
N GLY A 475 6.44 3.22 0.19
CA GLY A 475 7.05 3.95 1.27
C GLY A 475 7.30 5.38 0.82
N ASN A 476 6.63 6.36 1.45
CA ASN A 476 6.73 7.79 1.16
C ASN A 476 8.13 8.36 1.55
N ALA A 477 9.19 7.57 1.50
CA ALA A 477 10.55 8.05 1.68
C ALA A 477 11.42 7.39 0.62
N ARG A 478 12.26 8.18 -0.05
CA ARG A 478 13.24 7.69 -1.02
C ARG A 478 14.39 6.95 -0.31
N ILE A 479 14.08 5.83 0.32
CA ILE A 479 15.00 4.90 0.96
C ILE A 479 14.75 3.48 0.43
N VAL A 480 15.82 2.71 0.28
CA VAL A 480 15.76 1.30 -0.12
C VAL A 480 16.39 0.48 1.01
N LEU A 481 15.58 -0.37 1.65
CA LEU A 481 15.99 -1.14 2.82
C LEU A 481 16.19 -2.64 2.52
N ASP A 482 16.22 -2.99 1.23
CA ASP A 482 16.52 -4.36 0.81
C ASP A 482 17.92 -4.78 1.26
N PHE A 483 18.06 -6.03 1.73
CA PHE A 483 19.31 -6.53 2.29
C PHE A 483 20.44 -6.57 1.26
N THR A 484 20.13 -6.79 -0.02
CA THR A 484 21.12 -6.91 -1.10
C THR A 484 21.60 -5.56 -1.61
N THR A 485 20.91 -4.46 -1.25
CA THR A 485 21.32 -3.12 -1.65
C THR A 485 22.50 -2.65 -0.81
N GLU A 486 23.63 -2.30 -1.42
CA GLU A 486 24.78 -1.75 -0.68
C GLU A 486 24.38 -0.53 0.15
N LEU A 487 24.91 -0.40 1.37
CA LEU A 487 24.47 0.62 2.33
C LEU A 487 24.52 2.05 1.75
N ASN A 488 25.52 2.37 0.95
CA ASN A 488 25.65 3.69 0.32
C ASN A 488 24.59 3.97 -0.77
N ASN A 489 23.94 2.93 -1.30
CA ASN A 489 22.89 3.02 -2.32
C ASN A 489 21.48 2.91 -1.73
N THR A 490 21.35 2.79 -0.41
CA THR A 490 20.06 2.75 0.30
C THR A 490 19.41 4.13 0.41
N TYR A 491 20.18 5.20 0.20
CA TYR A 491 19.78 6.59 0.47
C TYR A 491 19.31 6.84 1.91
N SER A 492 19.74 6.01 2.88
CA SER A 492 19.34 6.15 4.28
C SER A 492 20.39 6.82 5.17
N VAL A 493 21.68 6.76 4.82
CA VAL A 493 22.79 7.25 5.66
C VAL A 493 23.19 8.66 5.26
N ASP A 494 23.20 9.60 6.22
CA ASP A 494 23.45 11.03 6.01
C ASP A 494 22.42 11.73 5.09
N PHE A 495 21.24 11.14 4.90
CA PHE A 495 20.14 11.76 4.15
C PHE A 495 19.14 12.44 5.09
N ARG A 496 18.66 13.63 4.71
CA ARG A 496 17.65 14.35 5.47
C ARG A 496 16.27 13.67 5.35
N PRO A 497 15.49 13.57 6.43
CA PRO A 497 14.12 13.06 6.38
C PRO A 497 13.21 14.02 5.59
N GLN A 498 12.34 13.46 4.75
CA GLN A 498 11.28 14.22 4.05
C GLN A 498 10.05 14.48 4.94
N HIS A 499 9.90 13.66 5.98
CA HIS A 499 8.78 13.68 6.92
C HIS A 499 9.15 14.30 8.26
N ASP A 500 8.20 14.26 9.19
CA ASP A 500 8.36 14.68 10.58
C ASP A 500 9.72 14.28 11.18
N THR A 501 10.40 15.26 11.76
CA THR A 501 11.69 15.13 12.42
C THR A 501 11.55 14.90 13.93
N TYR A 502 10.32 14.87 14.46
CA TYR A 502 10.03 14.83 15.90
C TYR A 502 10.67 15.99 16.68
N GLY A 503 10.90 17.12 16.01
CA GLY A 503 11.57 18.30 16.58
C GLY A 503 13.08 18.12 16.80
N ILE A 504 13.68 17.06 16.25
CA ILE A 504 15.12 16.78 16.40
C ILE A 504 15.92 17.70 15.47
N PRO A 505 16.86 18.53 16.01
CA PRO A 505 17.73 19.36 15.20
C PRO A 505 18.70 18.53 14.34
N ASP A 506 18.91 18.95 13.09
CA ASP A 506 19.82 18.28 12.14
C ASP A 506 19.60 16.77 12.04
N ALA A 507 18.34 16.36 12.12
CA ALA A 507 17.94 14.96 12.01
C ALA A 507 18.30 14.39 10.64
N MET A 508 18.80 13.16 10.63
CA MET A 508 19.04 12.36 9.44
C MET A 508 18.19 11.10 9.50
N LEU A 509 17.94 10.46 8.36
CA LEU A 509 17.32 9.15 8.30
C LEU A 509 18.14 8.14 9.12
N ILE A 510 19.45 8.10 8.89
CA ILE A 510 20.48 7.53 9.76
C ILE A 510 21.63 8.53 9.86
N ALA A 511 21.94 9.00 11.07
CA ALA A 511 23.11 9.80 11.39
C ALA A 511 24.20 8.88 11.97
N PRO A 512 25.29 8.61 11.23
CA PRO A 512 26.36 7.73 11.71
C PRO A 512 26.94 8.17 13.05
N GLY A 513 27.03 7.25 14.00
CA GLY A 513 27.53 7.51 15.36
C GLY A 513 26.54 8.22 16.28
N ASP A 514 25.36 8.62 15.80
CA ASP A 514 24.37 9.39 16.56
C ASP A 514 22.95 8.81 16.39
N PRO A 515 22.59 7.78 17.17
CA PRO A 515 21.25 7.19 17.12
C PRO A 515 20.13 8.18 17.45
N GLU A 516 20.38 9.13 18.35
CA GLU A 516 19.35 10.08 18.76
C GLU A 516 18.97 11.04 17.64
N ARG A 517 19.93 11.40 16.77
CA ARG A 517 19.67 12.15 15.52
C ARG A 517 19.12 11.31 14.36
N SER A 518 18.97 9.99 14.54
CA SER A 518 18.56 9.06 13.48
C SER A 518 17.06 8.76 13.51
N ILE A 519 16.32 9.27 12.51
CA ILE A 519 14.86 9.12 12.42
C ILE A 519 14.43 7.66 12.28
N LEU A 520 15.19 6.81 11.58
CA LEU A 520 14.84 5.39 11.45
C LEU A 520 14.78 4.69 12.81
N TYR A 521 15.74 4.98 13.70
CA TYR A 521 15.73 4.50 15.08
C TYR A 521 14.51 5.05 15.83
N GLN A 522 14.25 6.36 15.76
CA GLN A 522 13.11 6.98 16.45
C GLN A 522 11.76 6.38 16.01
N ARG A 523 11.61 6.00 14.73
CA ARG A 523 10.39 5.37 14.22
C ARG A 523 10.20 3.93 14.70
N VAL A 524 11.30 3.17 14.86
CA VAL A 524 11.25 1.81 15.40
C VAL A 524 11.03 1.80 16.91
N ALA A 525 11.66 2.72 17.63
CA ALA A 525 11.61 2.81 19.09
C ALA A 525 10.32 3.43 19.65
N ARG A 526 9.44 3.99 18.81
CA ARG A 526 8.22 4.68 19.24
C ARG A 526 6.97 4.08 18.62
N ARG A 527 5.83 4.23 19.29
CA ARG A 527 4.51 3.89 18.76
C ARG A 527 3.65 5.14 18.64
N GLY A 528 2.73 5.14 17.69
CA GLY A 528 1.89 6.28 17.30
C GLY A 528 2.30 6.90 15.96
N LYS A 529 2.09 8.22 15.82
CA LYS A 529 2.25 8.92 14.54
C LYS A 529 3.66 8.75 13.96
N GLY A 530 3.73 8.16 12.76
CA GLY A 530 4.98 7.95 12.02
C GLY A 530 5.81 6.75 12.47
N GLN A 531 5.29 5.86 13.33
CA GLN A 531 5.98 4.63 13.73
C GLN A 531 6.35 3.74 12.52
N MET A 532 7.34 2.88 12.71
CA MET A 532 7.68 1.80 11.78
C MET A 532 7.86 0.46 12.53
N PRO A 533 7.19 -0.63 12.09
CA PRO A 533 6.21 -0.69 10.99
C PRO A 533 4.91 0.12 11.29
N PRO A 534 4.24 0.68 10.26
CA PRO A 534 3.05 1.51 10.45
C PRO A 534 1.77 0.70 10.72
N LEU A 535 1.75 -0.59 10.36
CA LEU A 535 0.58 -1.46 10.45
C LEU A 535 0.83 -2.60 11.44
N ALA A 536 -0.27 -3.12 12.01
CA ALA A 536 -0.33 -4.34 12.81
C ALA A 536 0.74 -4.49 13.92
N THR A 537 1.19 -3.37 14.50
CA THR A 537 2.13 -3.34 15.64
C THR A 537 1.72 -2.30 16.66
N SER A 538 1.45 -2.76 17.88
CA SER A 538 1.06 -1.97 19.05
C SER A 538 2.17 -1.91 20.11
N GLN A 539 3.11 -2.86 20.08
CA GLN A 539 4.20 -2.98 21.05
C GLN A 539 5.54 -2.57 20.44
N GLN A 540 6.39 -1.97 21.27
CA GLN A 540 7.77 -1.66 20.89
C GLN A 540 8.59 -2.95 20.79
N ASP A 541 9.37 -3.09 19.72
CA ASP A 541 10.43 -4.08 19.67
C ASP A 541 11.68 -3.49 20.32
N LEU A 542 11.80 -3.66 21.63
CA LEU A 542 12.91 -3.10 22.40
C LEU A 542 14.26 -3.71 21.98
N GLN A 543 14.27 -4.99 21.56
CA GLN A 543 15.50 -5.65 21.13
C GLN A 543 15.96 -5.12 19.77
N ALA A 544 15.04 -4.90 18.83
CA ALA A 544 15.38 -4.28 17.56
C ALA A 544 15.73 -2.80 17.68
N ALA A 545 15.07 -2.06 18.57
CA ALA A 545 15.44 -0.69 18.87
C ALA A 545 16.89 -0.62 19.39
N GLN A 546 17.25 -1.49 20.34
CA GLN A 546 18.63 -1.59 20.84
C GLN A 546 19.60 -2.03 19.74
N LEU A 547 19.22 -3.00 18.90
CA LEU A 547 20.04 -3.45 17.78
C LEU A 547 20.38 -2.30 16.82
N LEU A 548 19.39 -1.48 16.46
CA LEU A 548 19.59 -0.32 15.60
C LEU A 548 20.40 0.77 16.29
N TYR A 549 20.16 1.00 17.58
CA TYR A 549 20.97 1.92 18.38
C TYR A 549 22.45 1.52 18.34
N ASP A 550 22.76 0.27 18.68
CA ASP A 550 24.13 -0.25 18.72
C ASP A 550 24.81 -0.20 17.34
N TRP A 551 24.07 -0.57 16.29
CA TRP A 551 24.57 -0.51 14.93
C TRP A 551 24.93 0.91 14.53
N ILE A 552 24.01 1.87 14.72
CA ILE A 552 24.22 3.27 14.37
C ILE A 552 25.35 3.90 15.18
N SER A 553 25.43 3.63 16.49
CA SER A 553 26.52 4.11 17.35
C SER A 553 27.92 3.67 16.88
N GLN A 554 28.02 2.51 16.22
CA GLN A 554 29.29 2.00 15.70
C GLN A 554 29.61 2.47 14.26
N MET A 555 28.68 3.14 13.59
CA MET A 555 28.92 3.69 12.26
C MET A 555 29.90 4.87 12.35
N LYS A 556 30.81 4.94 11.38
CA LYS A 556 31.72 6.06 11.26
C LYS A 556 31.04 7.17 10.44
N PRO A 557 31.11 8.44 10.89
CA PRO A 557 30.72 9.59 10.07
C PRO A 557 31.46 9.54 8.74
N SER A 558 30.73 9.74 7.64
CA SER A 558 31.35 9.84 6.33
C SER A 558 32.27 11.07 6.29
N SER A 559 33.50 10.91 5.82
CA SER A 559 34.46 12.02 5.68
C SER A 559 34.14 12.96 4.51
N GLU A 560 33.09 12.66 3.71
CA GLU A 560 32.86 13.30 2.40
C GLU A 560 31.57 14.15 2.30
N ASN A 561 30.68 14.19 3.30
CA ASN A 561 29.36 14.83 3.15
C ASN A 561 29.11 16.10 3.99
N GLN A 562 30.13 16.94 4.24
CA GLN A 562 29.93 18.25 4.88
C GLN A 562 29.23 19.32 3.99
N GLY A 563 28.50 18.93 2.93
CA GLY A 563 27.84 19.93 2.08
C GLY A 563 26.99 19.39 0.93
N ARG A 564 26.09 18.43 1.18
CA ARG A 564 25.03 18.08 0.22
C ARG A 564 23.65 18.27 0.81
#